data_AF-A0A7C9CQS1-F1
#
_entry.id   AF-A0A7C9CQS1-F1
#
_cell.length_a   1.000
_cell.length_b   1.000
_cell.length_c   1.000
_cell.angle_alpha   90.00
_cell.angle_beta   90.00
_cell.angle_gamma   90.00
#
_symmetry.space_group_name_H-M   'P 1'
#
loop_
_entity.id
_entity.type
_entity.pdbx_description
1 polymer ?
#
loop_
_entity_poly.entity_id
_entity_poly.type
_entity_poly.pdbx_seq_one_letter_code
_entity_poly.pdbx_strand_id
1 'polypeptide(L)'
;MPNSSSTKKHGSDQPESSGSALKSQRSKLVQSSGKRLKDFEISVPIVYGNVAFWLGKKASEYQSHKWTVYVRGATNEDLGVVIQRAVFQLHSSFNNPTRVVESPPFELSEAGWGEFEIVITLYFHSDVCDKPLNL
;
A
#
# COMPACT_ATOMS: atom_id res chain seq x y z
N MET A 1 4.78 45.86 -73.17
CA MET A 1 3.46 46.08 -72.53
C MET A 1 2.91 44.73 -72.09
N PRO A 2 2.37 44.60 -70.87
CA PRO A 2 1.78 43.35 -70.37
C PRO A 2 0.34 43.19 -70.91
N ASN A 3 -0.24 41.99 -70.92
CA ASN A 3 -1.06 41.51 -69.80
C ASN A 3 -1.81 40.19 -70.12
N SER A 4 -2.07 39.45 -69.04
CA SER A 4 -3.22 38.57 -68.78
C SER A 4 -3.23 37.09 -69.21
N SER A 5 -3.44 36.26 -68.16
CA SER A 5 -4.45 35.19 -68.02
C SER A 5 -4.04 33.70 -68.07
N SER A 6 -4.23 33.08 -66.89
CA SER A 6 -4.94 31.81 -66.59
C SER A 6 -4.37 30.41 -66.94
N THR A 7 -4.28 29.60 -65.86
CA THR A 7 -4.60 28.16 -65.67
C THR A 7 -3.75 26.98 -66.21
N LYS A 8 -3.34 26.14 -65.22
CA LYS A 8 -3.44 24.65 -65.07
C LYS A 8 -2.36 23.68 -65.64
N LYS A 9 -2.15 22.63 -64.81
CA LYS A 9 -1.45 21.32 -64.98
C LYS A 9 0.08 21.37 -64.82
N HIS A 10 0.82 20.39 -64.29
CA HIS A 10 0.66 18.94 -64.06
C HIS A 10 1.73 18.53 -63.00
N GLY A 11 1.54 17.49 -62.17
CA GLY A 11 2.30 16.24 -62.36
C GLY A 11 3.25 15.97 -61.17
N SER A 12 3.38 14.70 -60.80
CA SER A 12 4.02 14.11 -59.60
C SER A 12 5.55 14.05 -59.68
N ASP A 13 6.23 13.98 -58.51
CA ASP A 13 7.12 12.87 -58.09
C ASP A 13 7.97 13.25 -56.86
N GLN A 14 8.01 12.34 -55.88
CA GLN A 14 8.82 12.41 -54.65
C GLN A 14 10.25 11.87 -54.89
N PRO A 15 11.23 12.26 -54.05
CA PRO A 15 12.39 11.42 -53.75
C PRO A 15 12.34 10.84 -52.33
N GLU A 16 12.83 9.61 -52.23
CA GLU A 16 12.94 8.77 -51.04
C GLU A 16 13.85 9.35 -49.94
N SER A 17 13.50 9.06 -48.68
CA SER A 17 14.43 9.08 -47.54
C SER A 17 14.05 7.94 -46.59
N SER A 18 14.91 6.94 -46.58
CA SER A 18 14.96 5.77 -45.72
C SER A 18 14.96 6.14 -44.24
N GLY A 19 14.00 5.57 -43.49
CA GLY A 19 13.94 5.64 -42.03
C GLY A 19 13.60 4.29 -41.44
N SER A 20 14.59 3.63 -40.84
CA SER A 20 14.47 2.33 -40.17
C SER A 20 13.52 2.41 -38.98
N ALA A 21 12.42 1.66 -39.05
CA ALA A 21 11.48 1.50 -37.94
C ALA A 21 12.11 0.67 -36.81
N LEU A 22 12.59 1.34 -35.75
CA LEU A 22 12.86 0.69 -34.47
C LEU A 22 11.52 0.33 -33.82
N LYS A 23 11.13 -0.94 -33.97
CA LYS A 23 9.99 -1.52 -33.24
C LYS A 23 10.35 -1.53 -31.75
N SER A 24 9.83 -0.55 -31.01
CA SER A 24 9.82 -0.56 -29.55
C SER A 24 8.98 -1.74 -29.10
N GLN A 25 9.66 -2.83 -28.77
CA GLN A 25 9.06 -4.02 -28.18
C GLN A 25 8.74 -3.65 -26.73
N ARG A 26 7.58 -3.02 -26.53
CA ARG A 26 6.98 -2.81 -25.21
C ARG A 26 6.86 -4.18 -24.57
N SER A 27 7.78 -4.51 -23.67
CA SER A 27 7.66 -5.66 -22.79
C SER A 27 6.31 -5.52 -22.09
N LYS A 28 5.35 -6.36 -22.50
CA LYS A 28 4.15 -6.59 -21.69
C LYS A 28 4.70 -7.09 -20.36
N LEU A 29 4.71 -6.23 -19.36
CA LEU A 29 4.76 -6.65 -17.98
C LEU A 29 3.56 -7.59 -17.87
N VAL A 30 3.83 -8.89 -17.87
CA VAL A 30 2.81 -9.88 -17.58
C VAL A 30 2.39 -9.53 -16.17
N GLN A 31 1.25 -8.85 -16.04
CA GLN A 31 0.49 -8.88 -14.82
C GLN A 31 0.20 -10.37 -14.62
N SER A 32 1.03 -11.02 -13.81
CA SER A 32 0.70 -12.33 -13.27
C SER A 32 -0.57 -12.08 -12.48
N SER A 33 -1.72 -12.34 -13.11
CA SER A 33 -2.97 -12.47 -12.42
C SER A 33 -2.70 -13.42 -11.27
N GLY A 34 -2.86 -12.93 -10.04
CA GLY A 34 -2.55 -13.64 -8.79
C GLY A 34 -3.35 -14.94 -8.73
N LYS A 35 -2.83 -15.97 -9.39
CA LYS A 35 -3.42 -17.30 -9.40
C LYS A 35 -3.00 -17.93 -8.09
N ARG A 36 -3.97 -18.11 -7.19
CA ARG A 36 -3.80 -18.95 -6.00
C ARG A 36 -3.20 -20.29 -6.45
N LEU A 37 -2.10 -20.68 -5.81
CA LEU A 37 -1.49 -21.97 -6.03
C LEU A 37 -2.46 -23.04 -5.50
N LYS A 38 -2.96 -23.88 -6.40
CA LYS A 38 -3.91 -24.93 -6.04
C LYS A 38 -3.20 -25.96 -5.15
N ASP A 39 -3.91 -26.42 -4.11
CA ASP A 39 -3.45 -27.45 -3.16
C ASP A 39 -2.26 -27.04 -2.26
N PHE A 40 -1.92 -25.74 -2.19
CA PHE A 40 -0.95 -25.18 -1.26
C PHE A 40 -1.60 -24.18 -0.31
N GLU A 41 -1.33 -24.34 0.98
CA GLU A 41 -1.73 -23.42 2.04
C GLU A 41 -0.50 -23.08 2.89
N ILE A 42 -0.34 -21.80 3.22
CA ILE A 42 0.71 -21.31 4.10
C ILE A 42 0.02 -20.64 5.29
N SER A 43 0.34 -21.09 6.49
CA SER A 43 -0.15 -20.48 7.72
C SER A 43 0.97 -19.65 8.36
N VAL A 44 0.68 -18.38 8.66
CA VAL A 44 1.62 -17.46 9.30
C VAL A 44 1.07 -17.12 10.70
N PRO A 45 1.68 -17.64 11.78
CA PRO A 45 1.18 -17.39 13.13
C PRO A 45 1.51 -15.97 13.59
N ILE A 46 0.47 -15.21 13.92
CA ILE A 46 0.59 -13.84 14.43
C ILE A 46 0.17 -13.75 15.90
N VAL A 47 0.74 -12.78 16.60
CA VAL A 47 0.36 -12.37 17.95
C VAL A 47 -0.01 -10.88 17.89
N TYR A 48 -1.18 -10.55 18.43
CA TYR A 48 -1.66 -9.19 18.51
C TYR A 48 -2.16 -8.89 19.93
N GLY A 49 -2.17 -7.60 20.28
CA GLY A 49 -2.60 -7.16 21.59
C GLY A 49 -2.01 -5.79 21.92
N ASN A 50 -1.96 -5.49 23.22
CA ASN A 50 -1.34 -4.26 23.70
C ASN A 50 -0.54 -4.50 24.98
N VAL A 51 0.40 -3.60 25.24
CA VAL A 51 1.05 -3.41 26.54
C VAL A 51 0.77 -2.00 27.04
N ALA A 52 0.58 -1.83 28.34
CA ALA A 52 0.35 -0.53 28.96
C ALA A 52 1.19 -0.35 30.22
N PHE A 53 1.69 0.86 30.43
CA PHE A 53 2.52 1.22 31.57
C PHE A 53 1.98 2.49 32.22
N TRP A 54 1.75 2.42 33.53
CA TRP A 54 1.35 3.59 34.32
C TRP A 54 2.47 4.64 34.34
N LEU A 55 2.12 5.90 34.09
CA LEU A 55 3.07 7.01 34.00
C LEU A 55 3.55 7.54 35.36
N GLY A 56 2.97 7.06 36.47
CA GLY A 56 3.40 7.45 37.80
C GLY A 56 3.23 8.94 38.06
N LYS A 57 4.28 9.59 38.60
CA LYS A 57 4.29 11.03 38.88
C LYS A 57 4.15 11.92 37.63
N LYS A 58 4.34 11.37 36.43
CA LYS A 58 4.17 12.09 35.16
C LYS A 58 2.75 11.97 34.60
N ALA A 59 1.88 11.20 35.25
CA ALA A 59 0.49 11.06 34.83
C ALA A 59 -0.26 12.40 34.97
N SER A 60 -1.14 12.66 34.01
CA SER A 60 -2.17 13.71 34.11
C SER A 60 -3.55 13.05 34.14
N GLU A 61 -4.58 13.86 34.41
CA GLU A 61 -5.98 13.40 34.40
C GLU A 61 -6.35 12.66 33.09
N TYR A 62 -5.84 13.15 31.95
CA TYR A 62 -6.16 12.60 30.63
C TYR A 62 -5.08 11.65 30.06
N GLN A 63 -3.93 11.53 30.72
CA GLN A 63 -2.84 10.64 30.30
C GLN A 63 -2.28 9.95 31.53
N SER A 64 -2.90 8.85 31.94
CA SER A 64 -2.45 8.06 33.09
C SER A 64 -1.55 6.90 32.69
N HIS A 65 -1.73 6.36 31.49
CA HIS A 65 -0.95 5.25 30.94
C HIS A 65 -0.38 5.60 29.58
N LYS A 66 0.83 5.11 29.31
CA LYS A 66 1.35 4.96 27.95
C LYS A 66 1.12 3.52 27.52
N TRP A 67 0.51 3.33 26.37
CA TRP A 67 0.20 2.02 25.84
C TRP A 67 0.72 1.88 24.41
N THR A 68 0.99 0.64 24.02
CA THR A 68 1.44 0.27 22.69
C THR A 68 0.60 -0.92 22.22
N VAL A 69 -0.19 -0.72 21.16
CA VAL A 69 -0.87 -1.80 20.43
C VAL A 69 0.06 -2.32 19.35
N TYR A 70 0.06 -3.63 19.11
CA TYR A 70 0.98 -4.25 18.15
C TYR A 70 0.39 -5.48 17.46
N VAL A 71 0.97 -5.79 16.29
CA VAL A 71 0.88 -7.08 15.59
C VAL A 71 2.31 -7.55 15.29
N ARG A 72 2.64 -8.78 15.70
CA ARG A 72 3.98 -9.36 15.60
C ARG A 72 3.90 -10.84 15.20
N GLY A 73 4.98 -11.38 14.64
CA GLY A 73 5.08 -12.83 14.40
C GLY A 73 5.25 -13.58 15.72
N ALA A 74 4.63 -14.76 15.85
CA ALA A 74 4.70 -15.54 17.10
C ALA A 74 6.13 -15.91 17.53
N THR A 75 7.04 -16.00 16.56
CA THR A 75 8.44 -16.41 16.68
C THR A 75 9.41 -15.28 16.29
N ASN A 76 8.95 -14.02 16.27
CA ASN A 76 9.68 -12.85 15.75
C ASN A 76 10.04 -12.92 14.26
N GLU A 77 9.20 -13.58 13.46
CA GLU A 77 9.30 -13.58 12.00
C GLU A 77 9.04 -12.19 11.40
N ASP A 78 9.63 -11.93 10.23
CA ASP A 78 9.36 -10.71 9.46
C ASP A 78 8.01 -10.80 8.75
N LEU A 79 7.00 -10.20 9.38
CA LEU A 79 5.65 -10.11 8.81
C LEU A 79 5.57 -9.17 7.61
N GLY A 80 6.58 -8.31 7.36
CA GLY A 80 6.59 -7.38 6.23
C GLY A 80 6.58 -8.08 4.87
N VAL A 81 6.94 -9.36 4.81
CA VAL A 81 6.86 -10.20 3.60
C VAL A 81 5.41 -10.52 3.22
N VAL A 82 4.50 -10.55 4.19
CA VAL A 82 3.11 -10.98 4.01
C VAL A 82 2.15 -9.79 4.14
N ILE A 83 2.38 -8.95 5.15
CA ILE A 83 1.59 -7.77 5.47
C ILE A 83 2.18 -6.56 4.75
N GLN A 84 1.38 -5.94 3.88
CA GLN A 84 1.71 -4.67 3.23
C GLN A 84 1.53 -3.49 4.17
N ARG A 85 0.46 -3.48 4.96
CA ARG A 85 0.19 -2.44 5.96
C ARG A 85 -0.80 -2.90 7.01
N ALA A 86 -0.69 -2.34 8.21
CA ALA A 86 -1.66 -2.49 9.29
C ALA A 86 -2.39 -1.16 9.51
N VAL A 87 -3.72 -1.22 9.64
CA VAL A 87 -4.56 -0.07 9.97
C VAL A 87 -5.12 -0.27 11.37
N PHE A 88 -4.83 0.66 12.27
CA PHE A 88 -5.34 0.69 13.64
C PHE A 88 -6.43 1.75 13.73
N GLN A 89 -7.65 1.34 14.03
CA GLN A 89 -8.77 2.25 14.22
C GLN A 89 -8.97 2.49 15.73
N LEU A 90 -8.56 3.67 16.18
CA LEU A 90 -8.71 4.13 17.56
C LEU A 90 -10.10 4.74 17.79
N HIS A 91 -10.41 4.97 19.07
CA HIS A 91 -11.60 5.72 19.47
C HIS A 91 -11.59 7.16 18.89
N SER A 92 -12.78 7.71 18.60
CA SER A 92 -12.96 9.01 17.93
C SER A 92 -12.43 10.21 18.71
N SER A 93 -12.14 10.05 20.00
CA SER A 93 -11.51 11.08 20.83
C SER A 93 -10.04 11.34 20.48
N PHE A 94 -9.37 10.40 19.81
CA PHE A 94 -7.99 10.59 19.36
C PHE A 94 -7.94 11.43 18.10
N ASN A 95 -6.95 12.31 18.00
CA ASN A 95 -6.68 12.99 16.74
C ASN A 95 -6.20 11.96 15.71
N ASN A 96 -6.73 12.02 14.48
CA ASN A 96 -6.51 11.02 13.44
C ASN A 96 -6.75 9.59 13.96
N PRO A 97 -8.00 9.21 14.29
CA PRO A 97 -8.26 7.92 14.94
C PRO A 97 -7.88 6.73 14.06
N THR A 98 -7.87 6.89 12.74
CA THR A 98 -7.33 5.89 11.80
C THR A 98 -5.84 6.09 11.62
N ARG A 99 -5.04 5.11 12.06
CA ARG A 99 -3.57 5.12 11.91
C ARG A 99 -3.14 4.02 10.98
N VAL A 100 -2.29 4.34 10.02
CA VAL A 100 -1.78 3.39 9.03
C VAL A 100 -0.28 3.20 9.27
N VAL A 101 0.16 1.96 9.40
CA VAL A 101 1.56 1.57 9.54
C VAL A 101 1.92 0.69 8.35
N GLU A 102 2.79 1.19 7.48
CA GLU A 102 3.12 0.56 6.19
C GLU A 102 4.35 -0.35 6.24
N SER A 103 5.07 -0.38 7.35
CA SER A 103 6.26 -1.22 7.52
C SER A 103 6.38 -1.73 8.95
N PRO A 104 7.02 -2.90 9.17
CA PRO A 104 7.30 -3.39 10.51
C PRO A 104 8.28 -2.46 11.25
N PRO A 105 8.17 -2.32 12.59
CA PRO A 105 7.21 -3.01 13.45
C PRO A 105 5.79 -2.44 13.32
N PHE A 106 4.80 -3.33 13.15
CA PHE A 106 3.39 -2.96 13.07
C PHE A 106 2.83 -2.66 14.45
N GLU A 107 3.20 -1.50 14.99
CA GLU A 107 2.79 -1.06 16.32
C GLU A 107 2.53 0.44 16.37
N LEU A 108 1.70 0.84 17.33
CA LEU A 108 1.35 2.22 17.58
C LEU A 108 1.38 2.47 19.09
N SER A 109 2.05 3.56 19.50
CA SER A 109 2.09 3.98 20.89
C SER A 109 1.34 5.28 21.12
N GLU A 110 0.56 5.34 22.18
CA GLU A 110 -0.25 6.50 22.56
C GLU A 110 -0.34 6.61 24.09
N ALA A 111 -0.91 7.71 24.57
CA ALA A 111 -1.22 7.89 25.98
C ALA A 111 -2.72 8.12 26.21
N GLY A 112 -3.25 7.60 27.30
CA GLY A 112 -4.67 7.73 27.62
C GLY A 112 -4.97 7.30 29.05
N TRP A 113 -6.23 7.42 29.42
CA TRP A 113 -6.71 7.12 30.77
C TRP A 113 -7.74 6.00 30.84
N GLY A 114 -8.37 5.66 29.72
CA GLY A 114 -9.43 4.65 29.64
C GLY A 114 -9.10 3.54 28.65
N GLU A 115 -9.96 2.51 28.68
CA GLU A 115 -9.91 1.37 27.78
C GLU A 115 -10.95 1.53 26.68
N PHE A 116 -10.62 1.05 25.48
CA PHE A 116 -11.51 1.06 24.32
C PHE A 116 -11.09 -0.04 23.34
N GLU A 117 -12.00 -0.44 22.48
CA GLU A 117 -11.72 -1.41 21.42
C GLU A 117 -10.91 -0.76 20.29
N ILE A 118 -9.84 -1.42 19.86
CA ILE A 118 -9.05 -1.03 18.69
C ILE A 118 -9.29 -2.07 17.62
N VAL A 119 -9.88 -1.67 16.50
CA VAL A 119 -10.01 -2.56 15.34
C VAL A 119 -8.69 -2.54 14.57
N ILE A 120 -8.16 -3.72 14.26
CA ILE A 120 -6.92 -3.85 13.48
C ILE A 120 -7.24 -4.51 12.14
N THR A 121 -7.00 -3.79 11.04
CA THR A 121 -7.14 -4.33 9.69
C THR A 121 -5.77 -4.53 9.06
N LEU A 122 -5.43 -5.77 8.74
CA LEU A 122 -4.21 -6.13 8.03
C LEU A 122 -4.49 -6.22 6.53
N TYR A 123 -3.70 -5.50 5.74
CA TYR A 123 -3.70 -5.59 4.28
C TYR A 123 -2.47 -6.39 3.85
N PHE A 124 -2.70 -7.42 3.04
CA PHE A 124 -1.64 -8.27 2.53
C PHE A 124 -1.10 -7.77 1.19
N HIS A 125 0.12 -8.19 0.85
CA HIS A 125 0.66 -7.95 -0.48
C HIS A 125 -0.17 -8.64 -1.56
N SER A 126 -0.07 -8.14 -2.80
CA SER A 126 -0.91 -8.59 -3.91
C SER A 126 -0.67 -10.05 -4.33
N ASP A 127 0.49 -10.60 -4.01
CA ASP A 127 0.90 -11.98 -4.25
C ASP A 127 0.31 -12.97 -3.24
N VAL A 128 0.00 -12.54 -2.02
CA VAL A 128 -0.68 -13.35 -0.99
C VAL A 128 -2.12 -13.70 -1.42
N CYS A 129 -2.72 -12.92 -2.32
CA CYS A 129 -4.04 -13.17 -2.93
C CYS A 129 -5.20 -13.35 -1.93
N ASP A 130 -5.08 -12.84 -0.69
CA ASP A 130 -6.11 -12.90 0.34
C ASP A 130 -6.78 -11.56 0.63
N LYS A 131 -7.98 -11.64 1.20
CA LYS A 131 -8.74 -10.46 1.63
C LYS A 131 -8.08 -9.84 2.86
N PRO A 132 -8.27 -8.54 3.11
CA PRO A 132 -7.83 -7.92 4.36
C PRO A 132 -8.39 -8.69 5.57
N LEU A 133 -7.54 -8.89 6.58
CA LEU A 133 -7.91 -9.56 7.82
C LEU A 133 -8.29 -8.52 8.87
N ASN A 134 -9.48 -8.63 9.45
CA ASN A 134 -9.92 -7.81 10.57
C ASN A 134 -9.77 -8.62 11.86
N LEU A 135 -9.09 -8.04 12.85
CA LEU A 135 -8.86 -8.59 14.18
C LEU A 135 -9.63 -7.81 15.24
#